data_AF-A0A1W6K2P1-F1
#
_entry.id   AF-A0A1W6K2P1-F1
#
_cell.length_a   1.000
_cell.length_b   1.000
_cell.length_c   1.000
_cell.angle_alpha   90.00
_cell.angle_beta   90.00
_cell.angle_gamma   90.00
#
_symmetry.space_group_name_H-M   'P 1'
#
loop_
_entity.id
_entity.type
_entity.pdbx_description
1 polymer ?
#
loop_
_entity_poly.entity_id
_entity_poly.type
_entity_poly.pdbx_seq_one_letter_code
_entity_poly.pdbx_strand_id
1 'polypeptide(L)'
;MSWRFIELPPQDGYHMITSFVSVADYVSRGGKDTLMLFSSKTPFVNVGVHQEVWLEVDLDYTKSHNIPVVRRDLGGGTVVITPGEHDYFIVIREDEAPRNPTELYTKYLTPIVNVLKSYGINATLRDQDIVVNGKKISGNGAMTYEKAVVITGNILMHLDIDLISKCVRVPDEKFRDKMAKDMRDWLTSLENEIGRVPSREELNKKIKEEYEKELGIKFESSSLTPEEIELWDKLAEEKKNEEWIYYRDNRHPDLKTERCVKISSAVALCHLDYKARKLIRITVKIVNKKIQEVSISGDFFIMSPKDFLDYLEDKLTGADPEKIPEIINQTFEEKKPVIFGFTKEDLNTAFQKILEKPEVQEIL
;
A
#
# COMPACT_ATOMS: atom_id res chain seq x y z
N MET A 1 26.73 -8.79 -17.13
CA MET A 1 25.83 -9.94 -16.88
C MET A 1 24.57 -9.76 -17.71
N SER A 2 23.85 -10.84 -18.02
CA SER A 2 22.64 -10.77 -18.84
C SER A 2 21.38 -10.83 -17.98
N TRP A 3 20.45 -9.90 -18.17
CA TRP A 3 19.16 -9.78 -17.47
C TRP A 3 18.01 -10.05 -18.44
N ARG A 4 16.85 -10.47 -17.92
CA ARG A 4 15.60 -10.52 -18.70
C ARG A 4 14.97 -9.13 -18.76
N PHE A 5 14.50 -8.74 -19.94
CA PHE A 5 13.62 -7.61 -20.13
C PHE A 5 12.27 -8.10 -20.59
N ILE A 6 11.23 -7.84 -19.80
CA ILE A 6 9.87 -8.32 -20.03
C ILE A 6 8.95 -7.11 -20.17
N GLU A 7 8.25 -7.03 -21.29
CA GLU A 7 7.18 -6.06 -21.51
C GLU A 7 5.87 -6.83 -21.52
N LEU A 8 4.94 -6.48 -20.62
CA LEU A 8 3.63 -7.12 -20.55
C LEU A 8 2.55 -6.18 -21.09
N PRO A 9 1.47 -6.72 -21.66
CA PRO A 9 0.27 -5.92 -21.93
C PRO A 9 -0.32 -5.39 -20.61
N PRO A 10 -1.21 -4.39 -20.66
CA PRO A 10 -1.89 -3.90 -19.47
C PRO A 10 -2.63 -5.01 -18.71
N GLN A 11 -2.50 -5.01 -17.38
CA GLN A 11 -2.97 -6.06 -16.48
C GLN A 11 -4.16 -5.61 -15.63
N ASP A 12 -4.98 -6.54 -15.16
CA ASP A 12 -6.02 -6.22 -14.17
C ASP A 12 -5.42 -5.98 -12.77
N GLY A 13 -6.23 -5.40 -11.87
CA GLY A 13 -5.77 -5.04 -10.53
C GLY A 13 -5.29 -6.22 -9.68
N TYR A 14 -5.80 -7.44 -9.91
CA TYR A 14 -5.40 -8.62 -9.14
C TYR A 14 -4.01 -9.09 -9.55
N HIS A 15 -3.75 -9.12 -10.85
CA HIS A 15 -2.43 -9.42 -11.39
C HIS A 15 -1.43 -8.33 -11.04
N MET A 16 -1.82 -7.06 -11.08
CA MET A 16 -0.96 -5.93 -10.69
C MET A 16 -0.36 -6.12 -9.28
N ILE A 17 -1.18 -6.50 -8.30
CA ILE A 17 -0.76 -6.61 -6.89
C ILE A 17 0.02 -7.90 -6.56
N THR A 18 0.06 -8.88 -7.46
CA THR A 18 0.76 -10.17 -7.26
C THR A 18 1.93 -10.38 -8.21
N SER A 19 2.10 -9.49 -9.19
CA SER A 19 3.06 -9.58 -10.31
C SER A 19 4.51 -9.82 -9.89
N PHE A 20 4.93 -9.24 -8.75
CA PHE A 20 6.30 -9.40 -8.28
C PHE A 20 6.60 -10.80 -7.74
N VAL A 21 5.60 -11.53 -7.24
CA VAL A 21 5.84 -12.79 -6.49
C VAL A 21 6.35 -13.88 -7.41
N SER A 22 5.72 -14.06 -8.58
CA SER A 22 6.11 -15.14 -9.50
C SER A 22 7.52 -14.92 -10.07
N VAL A 23 7.85 -13.69 -10.45
CA VAL A 23 9.18 -13.33 -10.95
C VAL A 23 10.22 -13.40 -9.81
N ALA A 24 9.87 -12.97 -8.60
CA ALA A 24 10.75 -13.10 -7.43
C ALA A 24 11.02 -14.56 -7.08
N ASP A 25 10.03 -15.44 -7.15
CA ASP A 25 10.20 -16.87 -6.97
C ASP A 25 11.20 -17.44 -7.99
N TYR A 26 11.02 -17.13 -9.27
CA TYR A 26 11.94 -17.53 -10.35
C TYR A 26 13.38 -17.06 -10.07
N VAL A 27 13.58 -15.78 -9.73
CA VAL A 27 14.92 -15.23 -9.45
C VAL A 27 15.52 -15.87 -8.19
N SER A 28 14.71 -16.11 -7.15
CA SER A 28 15.16 -16.72 -5.90
C SER A 28 15.66 -18.16 -6.08
N ARG A 29 15.16 -18.86 -7.11
CA ARG A 29 15.58 -20.22 -7.52
C ARG A 29 16.79 -20.23 -8.46
N GLY A 30 17.48 -19.10 -8.66
CA GLY A 30 18.65 -18.99 -9.52
C GLY A 30 18.35 -18.53 -10.95
N GLY A 31 17.13 -18.01 -11.19
CA GLY A 31 16.78 -17.34 -12.43
C GLY A 31 17.58 -16.06 -12.67
N LYS A 32 17.57 -15.59 -13.92
CA LYS A 32 18.19 -14.30 -14.30
C LYS A 32 17.44 -13.14 -13.68
N ASP A 33 18.17 -12.12 -13.23
CA ASP A 33 17.57 -10.86 -12.79
C ASP A 33 16.70 -10.27 -13.91
N THR A 34 15.62 -9.61 -13.53
CA THR A 34 14.54 -9.27 -14.45
C THR A 34 14.09 -7.83 -14.24
N LEU A 35 14.00 -7.08 -15.34
CA LEU A 35 13.24 -5.83 -15.42
C LEU A 35 11.93 -6.11 -16.16
N MET A 36 10.80 -5.83 -15.51
CA MET A 36 9.46 -6.02 -16.03
C MET A 36 8.72 -4.69 -16.08
N LEU A 37 8.13 -4.34 -17.23
CA LEU A 37 7.43 -3.07 -17.47
C LEU A 37 6.00 -3.31 -17.96
N PHE A 38 5.02 -2.62 -17.36
CA PHE A 38 3.60 -2.75 -17.73
C PHE A 38 2.76 -1.61 -17.14
N SER A 39 1.44 -1.80 -17.09
CA SER A 39 0.48 -0.83 -16.55
C SER A 39 -0.82 -1.52 -16.21
N SER A 40 -1.70 -0.82 -15.51
CA SER A 40 -3.07 -1.27 -15.32
C SER A 40 -3.91 -1.11 -16.59
N LYS A 41 -4.80 -2.07 -16.84
CA LYS A 41 -5.76 -2.08 -17.95
C LYS A 41 -6.93 -1.15 -17.71
N THR A 42 -7.40 -1.11 -16.46
CA THR A 42 -8.51 -0.28 -15.97
C THR A 42 -8.13 0.27 -14.60
N PRO A 43 -8.71 1.40 -14.17
CA PRO A 43 -8.48 1.89 -12.82
C PRO A 43 -9.00 0.89 -11.78
N PHE A 44 -8.33 0.85 -10.63
CA PHE A 44 -8.76 0.05 -9.48
C PHE A 44 -8.28 0.67 -8.16
N VAL A 45 -8.97 0.37 -7.06
CA VAL A 45 -8.60 0.81 -5.71
C VAL A 45 -7.82 -0.31 -5.02
N ASN A 46 -6.59 -0.02 -4.60
CA ASN A 46 -5.71 -0.95 -3.91
C ASN A 46 -5.63 -0.59 -2.42
N VAL A 47 -6.34 -1.36 -1.60
CA VAL A 47 -6.45 -1.17 -0.14
C VAL A 47 -5.31 -1.92 0.56
N GLY A 48 -4.70 -1.28 1.55
CA GLY A 48 -3.65 -1.90 2.38
C GLY A 48 -4.20 -2.99 3.29
N VAL A 49 -3.38 -3.99 3.61
CA VAL A 49 -3.82 -5.20 4.32
C VAL A 49 -4.52 -4.87 5.65
N HIS A 50 -4.05 -3.88 6.41
CA HIS A 50 -4.61 -3.52 7.72
C HIS A 50 -5.75 -2.48 7.68
N GLN A 51 -6.18 -2.02 6.51
CA GLN A 51 -7.24 -1.02 6.40
C GLN A 51 -8.63 -1.64 6.25
N GLU A 52 -9.66 -0.96 6.72
CA GLU A 52 -11.06 -1.36 6.50
C GLU A 52 -11.61 -0.68 5.25
N VAL A 53 -12.15 -1.45 4.30
CA VAL A 53 -12.61 -0.92 3.02
C VAL A 53 -13.67 0.16 3.21
N TRP A 54 -14.61 -0.06 4.14
CA TRP A 54 -15.71 0.87 4.38
C TRP A 54 -15.26 2.26 4.86
N LEU A 55 -14.07 2.38 5.46
CA LEU A 55 -13.47 3.66 5.89
C LEU A 55 -12.64 4.33 4.80
N GLU A 56 -12.18 3.58 3.80
CA GLU A 56 -11.21 4.05 2.82
C GLU A 56 -11.82 4.33 1.45
N VAL A 57 -12.86 3.59 1.08
CA VAL A 57 -13.34 3.53 -0.30
C VAL A 57 -14.77 4.05 -0.39
N ASP A 58 -15.01 4.92 -1.37
CA ASP A 58 -16.36 5.25 -1.80
C ASP A 58 -16.92 4.08 -2.60
N LEU A 59 -17.53 3.13 -1.89
CA LEU A 59 -18.06 1.89 -2.46
C LEU A 59 -19.21 2.14 -3.45
N ASP A 60 -19.99 3.21 -3.26
CA ASP A 60 -21.08 3.56 -4.17
C ASP A 60 -20.52 4.09 -5.50
N TYR A 61 -19.54 4.99 -5.44
CA TYR A 61 -18.87 5.50 -6.63
C TYR A 61 -18.13 4.39 -7.39
N THR A 62 -17.29 3.61 -6.70
CA THR A 62 -16.49 2.57 -7.35
C THR A 62 -17.36 1.49 -7.99
N LYS A 63 -18.43 1.05 -7.33
CA LYS A 63 -19.38 0.08 -7.88
C LYS A 63 -20.14 0.63 -9.09
N SER A 64 -20.63 1.87 -9.04
CA SER A 64 -21.35 2.48 -10.17
C SER A 64 -20.48 2.74 -11.41
N HIS A 65 -19.15 2.84 -11.23
CA HIS A 65 -18.19 3.08 -12.31
C HIS A 65 -17.40 1.82 -12.71
N ASN A 66 -17.75 0.64 -12.18
CA ASN A 66 -17.04 -0.63 -12.42
C ASN A 66 -15.53 -0.56 -12.10
N ILE A 67 -15.17 0.13 -11.01
CA ILE A 67 -13.80 0.25 -10.52
C ILE A 67 -13.60 -0.82 -9.44
N PRO A 68 -12.79 -1.86 -9.68
CA PRO A 68 -12.59 -2.92 -8.70
C PRO A 68 -11.90 -2.40 -7.43
N VAL A 69 -12.27 -2.97 -6.29
CA VAL A 69 -11.52 -2.84 -5.04
C VAL A 69 -10.72 -4.12 -4.85
N VAL A 70 -9.41 -3.99 -4.69
CA VAL A 70 -8.49 -5.10 -4.45
C VAL A 70 -7.73 -4.83 -3.15
N ARG A 71 -7.33 -5.91 -2.47
CA ARG A 71 -6.50 -5.81 -1.26
C ARG A 71 -5.16 -6.48 -1.48
N ARG A 72 -4.08 -5.76 -1.18
CA ARG A 72 -2.70 -6.30 -1.20
C ARG A 72 -2.31 -6.88 0.16
N ASP A 73 -1.27 -7.71 0.17
CA ASP A 73 -0.70 -8.32 1.39
C ASP A 73 0.14 -7.36 2.24
N LEU A 74 0.44 -6.18 1.71
CA LEU A 74 1.29 -5.19 2.36
C LEU A 74 0.46 -4.11 3.05
N GLY A 75 1.03 -3.55 4.12
CA GLY A 75 0.53 -2.35 4.77
C GLY A 75 0.59 -1.10 3.88
N GLY A 76 0.49 0.07 4.52
CA GLY A 76 0.41 1.35 3.81
C GLY A 76 -1.03 1.74 3.45
N GLY A 77 -1.20 2.97 2.98
CA GLY A 77 -2.52 3.54 2.70
C GLY A 77 -3.15 3.05 1.40
N THR A 78 -4.41 3.41 1.21
CA THR A 78 -5.16 3.13 0.00
C THR A 78 -4.60 3.96 -1.15
N VAL A 79 -4.40 3.33 -2.30
CA VAL A 79 -4.00 4.02 -3.54
C VAL A 79 -4.96 3.65 -4.66
N VAL A 80 -5.20 4.59 -5.57
CA VAL A 80 -5.99 4.34 -6.78
C VAL A 80 -5.01 4.28 -7.93
N ILE A 81 -4.91 3.12 -8.56
CA ILE A 81 -3.98 2.89 -9.67
C ILE A 81 -4.75 3.07 -10.97
N THR A 82 -4.20 3.82 -11.92
CA THR A 82 -4.85 4.14 -13.20
C THR A 82 -4.02 3.72 -14.41
N PRO A 83 -4.63 3.61 -15.61
CA PRO A 83 -3.88 3.40 -16.85
C PRO A 83 -2.94 4.57 -17.22
N GLY A 84 -3.03 5.70 -16.49
CA GLY A 84 -2.11 6.83 -16.60
C GLY A 84 -0.73 6.58 -15.97
N GLU A 85 -0.51 5.39 -15.40
CA GLU A 85 0.75 5.01 -14.74
C GLU A 85 1.53 4.01 -15.59
N HIS A 86 2.86 4.03 -15.49
CA HIS A 86 3.72 3.01 -16.06
C HIS A 86 4.55 2.34 -14.98
N ASP A 87 4.19 1.12 -14.66
CA ASP A 87 4.74 0.36 -13.56
C ASP A 87 5.96 -0.45 -14.00
N TYR A 88 6.93 -0.53 -13.10
CA TYR A 88 8.13 -1.33 -13.27
C TYR A 88 8.44 -2.16 -12.03
N PHE A 89 9.00 -3.33 -12.28
CA PHE A 89 9.56 -4.21 -11.27
C PHE A 89 10.97 -4.61 -11.66
N ILE A 90 11.89 -4.40 -10.73
CA ILE A 90 13.29 -4.79 -10.83
C ILE A 90 13.48 -5.90 -9.82
N VAL A 91 13.68 -7.12 -10.29
CA VAL A 91 13.82 -8.31 -9.45
C VAL A 91 15.24 -8.83 -9.60
N ILE A 92 15.99 -8.78 -8.50
CA ILE A 92 17.41 -9.12 -8.46
C ILE A 92 17.67 -10.19 -7.41
N ARG A 93 18.73 -10.99 -7.58
CA ARG A 93 19.21 -11.86 -6.51
C ARG A 93 19.63 -11.03 -5.29
N GLU A 94 19.30 -11.54 -4.10
CA GLU A 94 19.55 -10.84 -2.83
C GLU A 94 21.05 -10.59 -2.58
N ASP A 95 21.91 -11.52 -2.98
CA ASP A 95 23.37 -11.41 -2.80
C ASP A 95 24.02 -10.35 -3.71
N GLU A 96 23.31 -9.89 -4.74
CA GLU A 96 23.73 -8.78 -5.62
C GLU A 96 23.09 -7.43 -5.26
N ALA A 97 22.11 -7.45 -4.36
CA ALA A 97 21.41 -6.27 -3.89
C ALA A 97 22.20 -5.56 -2.77
N PRO A 98 22.42 -4.24 -2.85
CA PRO A 98 22.88 -3.48 -1.70
C PRO A 98 21.94 -3.68 -0.50
N ARG A 99 22.51 -4.00 0.66
CA ARG A 99 21.73 -4.18 1.90
C ARG A 99 21.22 -2.86 2.47
N ASN A 100 21.91 -1.76 2.20
CA ASN A 100 21.48 -0.43 2.63
C ASN A 100 20.36 0.06 1.70
N PRO A 101 19.16 0.41 2.22
CA PRO A 101 18.05 0.86 1.38
C PRO A 101 18.37 2.09 0.53
N THR A 102 19.13 3.06 1.06
CA THR A 102 19.53 4.26 0.31
C THR A 102 20.42 3.90 -0.88
N GLU A 103 21.38 3.00 -0.68
CA GLU A 103 22.24 2.50 -1.78
C GLU A 103 21.43 1.70 -2.80
N LEU A 104 20.49 0.86 -2.33
CA LEU A 104 19.59 0.09 -3.18
C LEU A 104 18.77 0.99 -4.10
N TYR A 105 18.07 1.98 -3.53
CA TYR A 105 17.26 2.93 -4.30
C TYR A 105 18.13 3.79 -5.20
N THR A 106 19.26 4.30 -4.71
CA THR A 106 20.18 5.10 -5.54
C THR A 106 20.64 4.31 -6.76
N LYS A 107 21.09 3.06 -6.58
CA LYS A 107 21.57 2.23 -7.68
C LYS A 107 20.46 1.92 -8.69
N TYR A 108 19.30 1.47 -8.23
CA TYR A 108 18.27 0.92 -9.13
C TYR A 108 17.23 1.93 -9.62
N LEU A 109 17.12 3.12 -9.01
CA LEU A 109 16.22 4.19 -9.48
C LEU A 109 16.94 5.29 -10.27
N THR A 110 18.27 5.37 -10.23
CA THR A 110 19.04 6.31 -11.07
C THR A 110 18.74 6.18 -12.56
N PRO A 111 18.59 4.97 -13.15
CA PRO A 111 18.19 4.85 -14.55
C PRO A 111 16.85 5.52 -14.85
N ILE A 112 15.84 5.37 -13.98
CA ILE A 112 14.55 6.04 -14.14
C ILE A 112 14.69 7.56 -14.04
N VAL A 113 15.48 8.06 -13.09
CA VAL A 113 15.80 9.49 -12.98
C VAL A 113 16.43 10.03 -14.26
N ASN A 114 17.38 9.30 -14.84
CA ASN A 114 18.06 9.70 -16.07
C ASN A 114 17.12 9.66 -17.30
N VAL A 115 16.21 8.69 -17.36
CA VAL A 115 15.16 8.66 -18.39
C VAL A 115 14.28 9.90 -18.32
N LEU A 116 13.83 10.29 -17.12
CA LEU A 116 13.04 11.51 -16.92
C LEU A 116 13.84 12.77 -17.32
N LYS A 117 15.12 12.84 -16.97
CA LYS A 117 16.02 13.92 -17.43
C LYS A 117 16.17 13.97 -18.95
N SER A 118 16.12 12.84 -19.63
CA SER A 118 16.17 12.78 -21.09
C SER A 118 14.97 13.45 -21.79
N TYR A 119 13.87 13.66 -21.06
CA TYR A 119 12.71 14.44 -21.51
C TYR A 119 12.84 15.94 -21.22
N GLY A 120 13.98 16.41 -20.70
CA GLY A 120 14.20 17.80 -20.31
C GLY A 120 13.69 18.15 -18.90
N ILE A 121 13.34 17.15 -18.11
CA ILE A 121 12.74 17.34 -16.78
C ILE A 121 13.81 17.25 -15.69
N ASN A 122 13.82 18.19 -14.73
CA ASN A 122 14.79 18.18 -13.62
C ASN A 122 14.38 17.19 -12.51
N ALA A 123 14.45 15.88 -12.81
CA ALA A 123 14.12 14.82 -11.88
C ALA A 123 15.27 14.54 -10.89
N THR A 124 14.92 14.28 -9.63
CA THR A 124 15.87 13.89 -8.57
C THR A 124 15.27 12.82 -7.67
N LEU A 125 16.11 11.92 -7.18
CA LEU A 125 15.72 10.96 -6.14
C LEU A 125 15.66 11.65 -4.78
N ARG A 126 14.59 11.40 -4.03
CA ARG A 126 14.38 11.83 -2.65
C ARG A 126 13.88 10.64 -1.84
N ASP A 127 14.77 10.04 -1.06
CA ASP A 127 14.55 8.75 -0.39
C ASP A 127 14.18 7.67 -1.43
N GLN A 128 12.97 7.11 -1.35
CA GLN A 128 12.43 6.18 -2.35
C GLN A 128 11.60 6.85 -3.45
N ASP A 129 11.31 8.14 -3.38
CA ASP A 129 10.45 8.82 -4.38
C ASP A 129 11.29 9.57 -5.41
N ILE A 130 10.81 9.64 -6.66
CA ILE A 130 11.39 10.55 -7.67
C ILE A 130 10.53 11.79 -7.74
N VAL A 131 11.17 12.95 -7.63
CA VAL A 131 10.53 14.25 -7.62
C VAL A 131 11.05 15.15 -8.74
N VAL A 132 10.17 16.02 -9.22
CA VAL A 132 10.42 17.04 -10.23
C VAL A 132 9.88 18.35 -9.66
N ASN A 133 10.72 19.38 -9.55
CA ASN A 133 10.32 20.68 -9.01
C ASN A 133 9.63 20.57 -7.62
N GLY A 134 10.05 19.59 -6.81
CA GLY A 134 9.46 19.31 -5.48
C GLY A 134 8.18 18.45 -5.50
N LYS A 135 7.62 18.17 -6.68
CA LYS A 135 6.43 17.32 -6.85
C LYS A 135 6.82 15.89 -7.20
N LYS A 136 6.13 14.90 -6.65
CA LYS A 136 6.38 13.48 -6.89
C LYS A 136 5.85 13.06 -8.26
N ILE A 137 6.70 12.40 -9.05
CA ILE A 137 6.38 11.81 -10.36
C ILE A 137 6.47 10.27 -10.35
N SER A 138 7.10 9.70 -9.33
CA SER A 138 7.26 8.24 -9.15
C SER A 138 7.27 7.91 -7.67
N GLY A 139 6.46 6.92 -7.28
CA GLY A 139 6.54 6.28 -5.98
C GLY A 139 7.22 4.92 -6.09
N ASN A 140 8.10 4.62 -5.14
CA ASN A 140 8.80 3.34 -5.13
C ASN A 140 8.75 2.66 -3.77
N GLY A 141 8.96 1.36 -3.79
CA GLY A 141 9.18 0.53 -2.62
C GLY A 141 10.12 -0.62 -2.94
N ALA A 142 10.59 -1.29 -1.90
CA ALA A 142 11.36 -2.50 -2.04
C ALA A 142 10.95 -3.52 -0.98
N MET A 143 11.10 -4.80 -1.34
CA MET A 143 10.92 -5.91 -0.42
C MET A 143 11.87 -7.05 -0.75
N THR A 144 12.15 -7.89 0.24
CA THR A 144 12.85 -9.16 0.04
C THR A 144 11.81 -10.28 -0.01
N TYR A 145 11.96 -11.16 -0.99
CA TYR A 145 11.18 -12.40 -1.14
C TYR A 145 12.16 -13.55 -1.29
N GLU A 146 12.22 -14.43 -0.29
CA GLU A 146 13.21 -15.50 -0.24
C GLU A 146 14.64 -14.95 -0.52
N LYS A 147 15.30 -15.43 -1.58
CA LYS A 147 16.63 -14.98 -2.02
C LYS A 147 16.60 -13.94 -3.15
N ALA A 148 15.50 -13.22 -3.29
CA ALA A 148 15.34 -12.14 -4.25
C ALA A 148 14.97 -10.82 -3.57
N VAL A 149 15.44 -9.71 -4.14
CA VAL A 149 15.00 -8.36 -3.79
C VAL A 149 14.19 -7.80 -4.94
N VAL A 150 13.00 -7.31 -4.63
CA VAL A 150 12.10 -6.63 -5.55
C VAL A 150 12.17 -5.14 -5.27
N ILE A 151 12.48 -4.34 -6.27
CA ILE A 151 12.22 -2.90 -6.29
C ILE A 151 11.04 -2.67 -7.23
N THR A 152 10.02 -2.01 -6.74
CA THR A 152 8.81 -1.68 -7.50
C THR A 152 8.62 -0.18 -7.53
N GLY A 153 8.09 0.33 -8.63
CA GLY A 153 7.64 1.70 -8.71
C GLY A 153 6.86 1.97 -9.98
N ASN A 154 6.46 3.22 -10.12
CA ASN A 154 5.70 3.69 -11.27
C ASN A 154 6.29 4.99 -11.83
N ILE A 155 5.93 5.32 -13.07
CA ILE A 155 6.07 6.67 -13.63
C ILE A 155 4.66 7.19 -13.88
N LEU A 156 4.31 8.31 -13.27
CA LEU A 156 3.05 9.00 -13.50
C LEU A 156 3.10 9.63 -14.90
N MET A 157 2.47 9.00 -15.89
CA MET A 157 2.41 9.53 -17.26
C MET A 157 1.29 10.57 -17.39
N HIS A 158 0.15 10.30 -16.76
CA HIS A 158 -1.04 11.14 -16.66
C HIS A 158 -1.67 10.98 -15.26
N LEU A 159 -2.33 12.03 -14.76
CA LEU A 159 -2.95 12.05 -13.43
C LEU A 159 -4.44 12.39 -13.52
N ASP A 160 -5.29 11.40 -13.30
CA ASP A 160 -6.74 11.60 -13.17
C ASP A 160 -7.13 11.86 -11.71
N ILE A 161 -6.83 13.06 -11.24
CA ILE A 161 -7.05 13.46 -9.83
C ILE A 161 -8.54 13.44 -9.47
N ASP A 162 -9.42 13.73 -10.42
CA ASP A 162 -10.87 13.70 -10.21
C ASP A 162 -11.33 12.27 -9.92
N LEU A 163 -10.96 11.31 -10.77
CA LEU A 163 -11.23 9.89 -10.57
C LEU A 163 -10.68 9.39 -9.23
N ILE A 164 -9.39 9.68 -8.94
CA ILE A 164 -8.75 9.27 -7.69
C ILE A 164 -9.52 9.80 -6.49
N SER A 165 -9.89 11.09 -6.51
CA SER A 165 -10.58 11.72 -5.38
C SER A 165 -12.00 11.19 -5.13
N LYS A 166 -12.67 10.70 -6.17
CA LYS A 166 -14.03 10.14 -6.08
C LYS A 166 -14.03 8.67 -5.64
N CYS A 167 -12.95 7.94 -5.86
CA CYS A 167 -12.80 6.55 -5.39
C CYS A 167 -12.57 6.45 -3.88
N VAL A 168 -12.02 7.49 -3.24
CA VAL A 168 -11.65 7.49 -1.83
C VAL A 168 -12.79 8.06 -0.98
N ARG A 169 -13.11 7.39 0.12
CA ARG A 169 -14.09 7.88 1.09
C ARG A 169 -13.52 9.09 1.81
N VAL A 170 -14.31 10.15 1.87
CA VAL A 170 -13.97 11.39 2.56
C VAL A 170 -15.19 11.91 3.31
N PRO A 171 -15.02 12.71 4.39
CA PRO A 171 -16.13 13.15 5.23
C PRO A 171 -17.17 14.02 4.49
N ASP A 172 -16.71 14.86 3.57
CA ASP A 172 -17.55 15.76 2.76
C ASP A 172 -16.86 16.21 1.46
N GLU A 173 -17.61 16.86 0.58
CA GLU A 173 -17.10 17.38 -0.70
C GLU A 173 -16.03 18.47 -0.53
N LYS A 174 -16.08 19.28 0.54
CA LYS A 174 -15.05 20.31 0.78
C LYS A 174 -13.70 19.66 1.10
N PHE A 175 -13.74 18.56 1.84
CA PHE A 175 -12.56 17.75 2.12
C PHE A 175 -12.05 17.10 0.83
N ARG A 176 -12.95 16.60 -0.04
CA ARG A 176 -12.58 16.08 -1.37
C ARG A 176 -11.85 17.12 -2.20
N ASP A 177 -12.39 18.33 -2.30
CA ASP A 177 -11.79 19.43 -3.05
C ASP A 177 -10.41 19.80 -2.52
N LYS A 178 -10.27 19.86 -1.19
CA LYS A 178 -8.98 20.11 -0.53
C LYS A 178 -7.98 19.00 -0.86
N MET A 179 -8.39 17.73 -0.73
CA MET A 179 -7.54 16.58 -1.06
C MET A 179 -7.11 16.61 -2.53
N ALA A 180 -8.02 16.92 -3.45
CA ALA A 180 -7.72 17.06 -4.87
C ALA A 180 -6.74 18.21 -5.15
N LYS A 181 -6.86 19.33 -4.42
CA LYS A 181 -5.90 20.43 -4.49
C LYS A 181 -4.52 20.01 -3.96
N ASP A 182 -4.48 19.39 -2.79
CA ASP A 182 -3.24 18.93 -2.16
C ASP A 182 -2.50 17.91 -3.07
N MET A 183 -3.25 17.03 -3.76
CA MET A 183 -2.69 16.14 -4.78
C MET A 183 -2.07 16.89 -5.96
N ARG A 184 -2.71 17.96 -6.48
CA ARG A 184 -2.14 18.80 -7.56
C ARG A 184 -0.87 19.54 -7.14
N ASP A 185 -0.79 19.89 -5.86
CA ASP A 185 0.36 20.59 -5.30
C ASP A 185 1.54 19.62 -5.07
N TRP A 186 1.27 18.36 -4.71
CA TRP A 186 2.32 17.38 -4.38
C TRP A 186 2.69 16.42 -5.52
N LEU A 187 1.80 16.12 -6.47
CA LEU A 187 2.05 15.19 -7.57
C LEU A 187 2.25 15.91 -8.89
N THR A 188 3.01 15.30 -9.79
CA THR A 188 3.12 15.70 -11.19
C THR A 188 3.19 14.47 -12.11
N SER A 189 3.10 14.69 -13.41
CA SER A 189 3.13 13.65 -14.43
C SER A 189 3.99 14.07 -15.60
N LEU A 190 4.36 13.12 -16.47
CA LEU A 190 5.01 13.45 -17.74
C LEU A 190 4.18 14.45 -18.55
N GLU A 191 2.87 14.25 -18.65
CA GLU A 191 1.99 15.20 -19.34
C GLU A 191 2.10 16.63 -18.79
N ASN A 192 2.11 16.79 -17.46
CA ASN A 192 2.21 18.11 -16.83
C ASN A 192 3.57 18.77 -17.07
N GLU A 193 4.66 18.00 -17.04
CA GLU A 193 6.02 18.53 -17.14
C GLU A 193 6.48 18.78 -18.58
N ILE A 194 5.98 18.01 -19.57
CA ILE A 194 6.41 18.11 -20.98
C ILE A 194 5.27 18.37 -21.98
N GLY A 195 4.04 18.56 -21.52
CA GLY A 195 2.89 18.92 -22.34
C GLY A 195 2.33 17.80 -23.23
N ARG A 196 2.78 16.56 -23.05
CA ARG A 196 2.29 15.37 -23.76
C ARG A 196 2.50 14.09 -22.95
N VAL A 197 1.72 13.07 -23.26
CA VAL A 197 1.97 11.69 -22.80
C VAL A 197 2.86 10.99 -23.84
N PRO A 198 4.12 10.60 -23.52
CA PRO A 198 4.94 9.83 -24.45
C PRO A 198 4.36 8.43 -24.64
N SER A 199 4.71 7.78 -25.76
CA SER A 199 4.27 6.40 -25.97
C SER A 199 5.00 5.47 -25.00
N ARG A 200 4.34 4.37 -24.60
CA ARG A 200 4.99 3.34 -23.75
C ARG A 200 6.17 2.70 -24.47
N GLU A 201 6.11 2.52 -25.78
CA GLU A 201 7.24 2.02 -26.57
C GLU A 201 8.47 2.96 -26.49
N GLU A 202 8.27 4.27 -26.64
CA GLU A 202 9.31 5.29 -26.45
C GLU A 202 9.91 5.22 -25.04
N LEU A 203 9.05 5.12 -24.02
CA LEU A 203 9.46 5.07 -22.62
C LEU A 203 10.22 3.78 -22.29
N ASN A 204 9.71 2.62 -22.70
CA ASN A 204 10.32 1.30 -22.48
C ASN A 204 11.69 1.22 -23.13
N LYS A 205 11.83 1.75 -24.35
CA LYS A 205 13.13 1.82 -25.04
C LYS A 205 14.15 2.64 -24.25
N LYS A 206 13.78 3.84 -23.81
CA LYS A 206 14.66 4.71 -23.01
C LYS A 206 15.04 4.07 -21.67
N ILE A 207 14.08 3.44 -21.00
CA ILE A 207 14.32 2.69 -19.76
C ILE A 207 15.34 1.58 -20.01
N LYS A 208 15.09 0.71 -21.00
CA LYS A 208 16.00 -0.38 -21.35
C LYS A 208 17.43 0.11 -21.60
N GLU A 209 17.59 1.11 -22.47
CA GLU A 209 18.89 1.68 -22.83
C GLU A 209 19.63 2.28 -21.62
N GLU A 210 18.92 2.98 -20.74
CA GLU A 210 19.54 3.61 -19.57
C GLU A 210 19.93 2.59 -18.50
N TYR A 211 19.16 1.52 -18.29
CA TYR A 211 19.57 0.43 -17.39
C TYR A 211 20.79 -0.33 -17.93
N GLU A 212 20.88 -0.61 -19.24
CA GLU A 212 22.07 -1.25 -19.83
C GLU A 212 23.31 -0.38 -19.64
N LYS A 213 23.18 0.93 -19.84
CA LYS A 213 24.26 1.90 -19.71
C LYS A 213 24.72 2.06 -18.26
N GLU A 214 23.79 2.34 -17.34
CA GLU A 214 24.09 2.68 -15.95
C GLU A 214 24.60 1.48 -15.16
N LEU A 215 24.02 0.29 -15.39
CA LEU A 215 24.40 -0.93 -14.66
C LEU A 215 25.44 -1.79 -15.38
N GLY A 216 25.80 -1.45 -16.63
CA GLY A 216 26.73 -2.26 -17.44
C GLY A 216 26.21 -3.67 -17.73
N ILE A 217 24.89 -3.84 -17.81
CA ILE A 217 24.21 -5.10 -18.09
C ILE A 217 23.81 -5.18 -19.58
N LYS A 218 23.38 -6.37 -20.00
CA LYS A 218 22.70 -6.55 -21.28
C LYS A 218 21.35 -7.20 -21.08
N PHE A 219 20.34 -6.72 -21.79
CA PHE A 219 19.01 -7.31 -21.72
C PHE A 219 18.79 -8.31 -22.83
N GLU A 220 18.26 -9.47 -22.45
CA GLU A 220 17.60 -10.41 -23.34
C GLU A 220 16.10 -10.17 -23.27
N SER A 221 15.46 -9.87 -24.42
CA SER A 221 14.01 -9.83 -24.49
C SER A 221 13.44 -11.20 -24.14
N SER A 222 12.53 -11.25 -23.17
CA SER A 222 11.92 -12.48 -22.67
C SER A 222 10.42 -12.31 -22.46
N SER A 223 9.73 -13.44 -22.36
CA SER A 223 8.38 -13.53 -21.77
C SER A 223 8.47 -14.16 -20.38
N LEU A 224 7.38 -14.09 -19.62
CA LEU A 224 7.20 -14.92 -18.44
C LEU A 224 7.20 -16.41 -18.85
N THR A 225 7.82 -17.24 -18.04
CA THR A 225 7.77 -18.70 -18.21
C THR A 225 6.38 -19.24 -17.88
N PRO A 226 6.02 -20.45 -18.37
CA PRO A 226 4.74 -21.07 -18.01
C PRO A 226 4.54 -21.22 -16.49
N GLU A 227 5.59 -21.55 -15.74
CA GLU A 227 5.54 -21.64 -14.27
C GLU A 227 5.26 -20.29 -13.61
N GLU A 228 5.90 -19.22 -14.10
CA GLU A 228 5.66 -17.86 -13.60
C GLU A 228 4.22 -17.42 -13.86
N ILE A 229 3.66 -17.74 -15.04
CA ILE A 229 2.27 -17.42 -15.39
C ILE A 229 1.31 -18.21 -14.50
N GLU A 230 1.51 -19.53 -14.36
CA GLU A 230 0.64 -20.38 -13.54
C GLU A 230 0.59 -19.92 -12.08
N LEU A 231 1.76 -19.59 -11.50
CA LEU A 231 1.83 -19.05 -10.14
C LEU A 231 1.17 -17.68 -10.04
N TRP A 232 1.38 -16.80 -11.02
CA TRP A 232 0.80 -15.46 -11.03
C TRP A 232 -0.72 -15.50 -11.12
N ASP A 233 -1.27 -16.30 -12.03
CA ASP A 233 -2.70 -16.50 -12.23
C ASP A 233 -3.35 -17.09 -10.96
N LYS A 234 -2.69 -18.09 -10.35
CA LYS A 234 -3.15 -18.67 -9.08
C LYS A 234 -3.24 -17.62 -7.97
N LEU A 235 -2.19 -16.83 -7.79
CA LEU A 235 -2.16 -15.78 -6.78
C LEU A 235 -3.21 -14.71 -7.06
N ALA A 236 -3.38 -14.30 -8.32
CA ALA A 236 -4.39 -13.32 -8.70
C ALA A 236 -5.81 -13.84 -8.42
N GLU A 237 -6.09 -15.12 -8.70
CA GLU A 237 -7.38 -15.75 -8.40
C GLU A 237 -7.69 -15.78 -6.90
N GLU A 238 -6.71 -16.10 -6.06
CA GLU A 238 -6.84 -16.03 -4.60
C GLU A 238 -7.24 -14.61 -4.12
N LYS A 239 -6.72 -13.57 -4.79
CA LYS A 239 -7.02 -12.17 -4.46
C LYS A 239 -8.39 -11.68 -4.92
N LYS A 240 -9.12 -12.45 -5.75
CA LYS A 240 -10.50 -12.15 -6.14
C LYS A 240 -11.52 -12.49 -5.07
N ASN A 241 -11.16 -13.31 -4.08
CA ASN A 241 -12.08 -13.70 -3.02
C ASN A 241 -12.54 -12.47 -2.22
N GLU A 242 -13.86 -12.23 -2.16
CA GLU A 242 -14.43 -11.14 -1.37
C GLU A 242 -14.10 -11.26 0.12
N GLU A 243 -13.99 -12.48 0.65
CA GLU A 243 -13.55 -12.70 2.04
C GLU A 243 -12.16 -12.12 2.29
N TRP A 244 -11.27 -12.15 1.29
CA TRP A 244 -9.96 -11.51 1.37
C TRP A 244 -10.07 -9.98 1.23
N ILE A 245 -10.80 -9.49 0.23
CA ILE A 245 -10.95 -8.05 -0.01
C ILE A 245 -11.54 -7.35 1.22
N TYR A 246 -12.50 -7.97 1.90
CA TYR A 246 -13.19 -7.43 3.06
C TYR A 246 -12.78 -8.10 4.39
N TYR A 247 -11.62 -8.77 4.46
CA TYR A 247 -11.29 -9.58 5.65
C TYR A 247 -11.29 -8.77 6.96
N ARG A 248 -10.78 -7.53 6.93
CA ARG A 248 -10.81 -6.62 8.10
C ARG A 248 -12.22 -6.18 8.43
N ASP A 249 -13.00 -5.77 7.42
CA ASP A 249 -14.40 -5.36 7.56
C ASP A 249 -15.28 -6.50 8.11
N ASN A 250 -15.00 -7.74 7.71
CA ASN A 250 -15.77 -8.94 8.08
C ASN A 250 -15.38 -9.50 9.45
N ARG A 251 -14.21 -9.14 10.00
CA ARG A 251 -13.79 -9.57 11.34
C ARG A 251 -14.68 -8.95 12.41
N HIS A 252 -15.08 -7.69 12.22
CA HIS A 252 -15.88 -6.91 13.15
C HIS A 252 -17.06 -6.20 12.46
N PRO A 253 -18.04 -6.94 11.91
CA PRO A 253 -19.06 -6.40 11.00
C PRO A 253 -19.99 -5.38 11.65
N ASP A 254 -20.14 -5.45 12.99
CA ASP A 254 -20.98 -4.55 13.78
C ASP A 254 -20.28 -3.25 14.18
N LEU A 255 -18.95 -3.14 14.02
CA LEU A 255 -18.15 -1.98 14.43
C LEU A 255 -18.12 -0.88 13.35
N LYS A 256 -19.29 -0.42 12.91
CA LYS A 256 -19.42 0.64 11.88
C LYS A 256 -19.88 1.97 12.49
N THR A 257 -18.91 2.76 12.94
CA THR A 257 -19.12 4.16 13.34
C THR A 257 -17.86 4.97 13.10
N GLU A 258 -18.01 6.25 12.77
CA GLU A 258 -16.90 7.21 12.59
C GLU A 258 -16.78 8.16 13.81
N ARG A 259 -17.57 7.92 14.86
CA ARG A 259 -17.63 8.75 16.09
C ARG A 259 -17.96 7.92 17.32
N CYS A 260 -17.90 8.56 18.49
CA CYS A 260 -18.35 7.97 19.75
C CYS A 260 -19.84 8.22 19.98
N VAL A 261 -20.55 7.16 20.34
CA VAL A 261 -21.98 7.16 20.61
C VAL A 261 -22.27 6.30 21.83
N LYS A 262 -23.04 6.85 22.76
CA LYS A 262 -23.66 6.08 23.84
C LYS A 262 -24.97 5.50 23.34
N ILE A 263 -25.06 4.17 23.31
CA ILE A 263 -26.25 3.45 22.85
C ILE A 263 -27.23 3.26 24.01
N SER A 264 -26.72 2.99 25.21
CA SER A 264 -27.51 2.88 26.43
C SER A 264 -26.65 3.16 27.66
N SER A 265 -27.20 3.05 28.87
CA SER A 265 -26.43 3.15 30.12
C SER A 265 -25.35 2.06 30.27
N ALA A 266 -25.42 0.99 29.48
CA ALA A 266 -24.50 -0.13 29.56
C ALA A 266 -23.67 -0.33 28.28
N VAL A 267 -23.91 0.46 27.23
CA VAL A 267 -23.32 0.24 25.90
C VAL A 267 -22.83 1.54 25.29
N ALA A 268 -21.56 1.57 24.89
CA ALA A 268 -20.97 2.63 24.09
C ALA A 268 -20.21 2.01 22.91
N LEU A 269 -20.27 2.69 21.77
CA LEU A 269 -19.50 2.37 20.58
C LEU A 269 -18.67 3.61 20.22
N CYS A 270 -17.35 3.47 20.14
CA CYS A 270 -16.46 4.62 20.01
C CYS A 270 -15.36 4.38 18.98
N HIS A 271 -15.19 5.35 18.10
CA HIS A 271 -14.18 5.36 17.06
C HIS A 271 -13.17 6.50 17.28
N LEU A 272 -11.90 6.21 17.03
CA LEU A 272 -10.82 7.18 17.11
C LEU A 272 -9.83 6.99 15.96
N ASP A 273 -9.61 8.07 15.21
CA ASP A 273 -8.42 8.26 14.37
C ASP A 273 -7.28 8.84 15.22
N TYR A 274 -6.16 8.13 15.30
CA TYR A 274 -4.95 8.55 16.00
C TYR A 274 -3.75 8.60 15.06
N LYS A 275 -3.15 9.79 14.91
CA LYS A 275 -1.98 9.99 14.06
C LYS A 275 -0.69 9.76 14.87
N ALA A 276 -0.14 8.56 14.77
CA ALA A 276 1.25 8.27 15.14
C ALA A 276 2.18 8.64 13.96
N ARG A 277 3.24 7.86 13.72
CA ARG A 277 3.99 7.96 12.45
C ARG A 277 3.09 7.61 11.25
N LYS A 278 2.18 6.65 11.46
CA LYS A 278 1.11 6.24 10.55
C LYS A 278 -0.23 6.37 11.28
N LEU A 279 -1.32 6.39 10.52
CA LEU A 279 -2.67 6.45 11.04
C LEU A 279 -3.04 5.11 11.68
N ILE A 280 -3.50 5.18 12.92
CA ILE A 280 -4.16 4.08 13.64
C ILE A 280 -5.63 4.48 13.76
N ARG A 281 -6.51 3.54 13.46
CA ARG A 281 -7.94 3.67 13.70
C ARG A 281 -8.37 2.60 14.68
N ILE A 282 -9.10 3.01 15.70
CA ILE A 282 -9.60 2.08 16.71
C ILE A 282 -11.11 2.28 16.82
N THR A 283 -11.87 1.23 16.58
CA THR A 283 -13.30 1.17 16.90
C THR A 283 -13.50 0.18 18.03
N VAL A 284 -14.15 0.58 19.12
CA VAL A 284 -14.39 -0.27 20.27
C VAL A 284 -15.86 -0.25 20.68
N LYS A 285 -16.39 -1.43 21.00
CA LYS A 285 -17.70 -1.61 21.60
C LYS A 285 -17.52 -2.04 23.04
N ILE A 286 -18.04 -1.24 23.97
CA ILE A 286 -17.97 -1.48 25.41
C ILE A 286 -19.37 -1.85 25.87
N VAL A 287 -19.50 -2.99 26.54
CA VAL A 287 -20.77 -3.51 27.08
C VAL A 287 -20.54 -3.91 28.53
N ASN A 288 -21.39 -3.43 29.45
CA ASN A 288 -21.30 -3.75 30.88
C ASN A 288 -19.89 -3.54 31.45
N LYS A 289 -19.26 -2.41 31.12
CA LYS A 289 -17.91 -2.02 31.55
C LYS A 289 -16.77 -2.92 31.04
N LYS A 290 -17.02 -3.76 30.03
CA LYS A 290 -16.02 -4.62 29.40
C LYS A 290 -15.89 -4.34 27.92
N ILE A 291 -14.71 -4.58 27.37
CA ILE A 291 -14.50 -4.54 25.92
C ILE A 291 -15.23 -5.75 25.32
N GLN A 292 -16.35 -5.50 24.63
CA GLN A 292 -17.09 -6.55 23.95
C GLN A 292 -16.44 -6.92 22.62
N GLU A 293 -15.90 -5.92 21.92
CA GLU A 293 -15.31 -6.08 20.60
C GLU A 293 -14.41 -4.86 20.29
N VAL A 294 -13.32 -5.07 19.56
CA VAL A 294 -12.39 -4.01 19.17
C VAL A 294 -11.80 -4.29 17.79
N SER A 295 -11.80 -3.29 16.92
CA SER A 295 -11.10 -3.28 15.63
C SER A 295 -9.97 -2.27 15.69
N ILE A 296 -8.75 -2.69 15.32
CA ILE A 296 -7.56 -1.87 15.17
C ILE A 296 -7.13 -1.93 13.69
N SER A 297 -7.34 -0.85 12.95
CA SER A 297 -7.01 -0.75 11.52
C SER A 297 -6.11 0.45 11.23
N GLY A 298 -5.58 0.57 10.01
CA GLY A 298 -4.78 1.75 9.64
C GLY A 298 -3.82 1.55 8.48
N ASP A 299 -3.03 2.58 8.19
CA ASP A 299 -2.09 2.63 7.05
C ASP A 299 -0.64 2.27 7.44
N PHE A 300 -0.46 1.62 8.59
CA PHE A 300 0.83 1.13 9.09
C PHE A 300 1.24 -0.19 8.43
N PHE A 301 2.41 -0.71 8.79
CA PHE A 301 2.94 -1.98 8.31
C PHE A 301 3.28 -2.88 9.50
N ILE A 302 2.85 -4.14 9.45
CA ILE A 302 3.28 -5.19 10.38
C ILE A 302 4.02 -6.24 9.56
N MET A 303 5.34 -6.30 9.74
CA MET A 303 6.22 -7.17 8.98
C MET A 303 6.25 -8.59 9.57
N SER A 304 6.14 -8.70 10.91
CA SER A 304 6.08 -9.99 11.61
C SER A 304 5.57 -9.81 13.05
N PRO A 305 4.82 -10.76 13.62
CA PRO A 305 4.10 -11.80 12.90
C PRO A 305 2.86 -11.20 12.21
N LYS A 306 2.40 -11.80 11.10
CA LYS A 306 1.31 -11.25 10.27
C LYS A 306 -0.04 -11.19 11.00
N ASP A 307 -0.26 -12.09 11.96
CA ASP A 307 -1.47 -12.23 12.78
C ASP A 307 -1.46 -11.36 14.05
N PHE A 308 -0.48 -10.46 14.21
CA PHE A 308 -0.31 -9.69 15.45
C PHE A 308 -1.56 -8.89 15.86
N LEU A 309 -2.23 -8.21 14.92
CA LEU A 309 -3.43 -7.42 15.24
C LEU A 309 -4.57 -8.31 15.69
N ASP A 310 -4.86 -9.35 14.92
CA ASP A 310 -5.93 -10.30 15.22
C ASP A 310 -5.72 -10.91 16.62
N TYR A 311 -4.49 -11.29 16.95
CA TYR A 311 -4.12 -11.77 18.28
C TYR A 311 -4.35 -10.71 19.38
N LEU A 312 -3.97 -9.46 19.14
CA LEU A 312 -4.15 -8.36 20.09
C LEU A 312 -5.65 -8.06 20.31
N GLU A 313 -6.45 -8.04 19.26
CA GLU A 313 -7.90 -7.83 19.32
C GLU A 313 -8.59 -8.94 20.12
N ASP A 314 -8.19 -10.20 19.90
CA ASP A 314 -8.70 -11.36 20.65
C ASP A 314 -8.34 -11.27 22.13
N LYS A 315 -7.15 -10.77 22.48
CA LYS A 315 -6.73 -10.57 23.88
C LYS A 315 -7.46 -9.43 24.58
N LEU A 316 -7.82 -8.38 23.85
CA LEU A 316 -8.56 -7.25 24.38
C LEU A 316 -10.05 -7.57 24.58
N THR A 317 -10.59 -8.51 23.81
CA THR A 317 -11.98 -8.95 23.92
C THR A 317 -12.26 -9.59 25.29
N GLY A 318 -13.28 -9.09 25.98
CA GLY A 318 -13.67 -9.48 27.34
C GLY A 318 -12.88 -8.80 28.47
N ALA A 319 -11.86 -7.99 28.13
CA ALA A 319 -11.03 -7.31 29.12
C ALA A 319 -11.76 -6.15 29.80
N ASP A 320 -11.37 -5.88 31.04
CA ASP A 320 -11.72 -4.62 31.70
C ASP A 320 -10.88 -3.49 31.07
N PRO A 321 -11.46 -2.31 30.75
CA PRO A 321 -10.74 -1.22 30.08
C PRO A 321 -9.46 -0.76 30.79
N GLU A 322 -9.41 -0.84 32.12
CA GLU A 322 -8.22 -0.52 32.92
C GLU A 322 -7.04 -1.48 32.67
N LYS A 323 -7.31 -2.69 32.13
CA LYS A 323 -6.31 -3.71 31.83
C LYS A 323 -5.73 -3.61 30.43
N ILE A 324 -6.23 -2.71 29.59
CA ILE A 324 -5.75 -2.52 28.21
C ILE A 324 -4.23 -2.29 28.15
N PRO A 325 -3.62 -1.40 28.96
CA PRO A 325 -2.18 -1.19 28.90
C PRO A 325 -1.35 -2.43 29.27
N GLU A 326 -1.83 -3.23 30.24
CA GLU A 326 -1.20 -4.48 30.65
C GLU A 326 -1.23 -5.50 29.49
N ILE A 327 -2.39 -5.66 28.85
CA ILE A 327 -2.59 -6.57 27.71
C ILE A 327 -1.73 -6.17 26.51
N ILE A 328 -1.69 -4.89 26.15
CA ILE A 328 -0.86 -4.38 25.06
C ILE A 328 0.62 -4.68 25.36
N ASN A 329 1.10 -4.32 26.55
CA ASN A 329 2.50 -4.54 26.92
C ASN A 329 2.88 -6.02 26.87
N GLN A 330 2.07 -6.89 27.47
CA GLN A 330 2.31 -8.34 27.46
C GLN A 330 2.32 -8.90 26.03
N THR A 331 1.39 -8.44 25.19
CA THR A 331 1.29 -8.90 23.79
C THR A 331 2.51 -8.48 22.96
N PHE A 332 3.01 -7.26 23.15
CA PHE A 332 4.24 -6.80 22.50
C PHE A 332 5.48 -7.57 22.98
N GLU A 333 5.56 -7.88 24.27
CA GLU A 333 6.67 -8.68 24.84
C GLU A 333 6.64 -10.13 24.35
N GLU A 334 5.44 -10.72 24.26
CA GLU A 334 5.23 -12.09 23.80
C GLU A 334 5.52 -12.25 22.30
N LYS A 335 4.92 -11.39 21.47
CA LYS A 335 4.96 -11.53 20.00
C LYS A 335 6.14 -10.81 19.36
N LYS A 336 6.75 -9.84 20.05
CA LYS A 336 7.89 -9.03 19.57
C LYS A 336 7.68 -8.54 18.14
N PRO A 337 6.57 -7.84 17.85
CA PRO A 337 6.21 -7.52 16.49
C PRO A 337 7.19 -6.52 15.87
N VAL A 338 7.47 -6.70 14.58
CA VAL A 338 8.22 -5.76 13.76
C VAL A 338 7.20 -4.87 13.05
N ILE A 339 7.03 -3.65 13.56
CA ILE A 339 6.00 -2.70 13.11
C ILE A 339 6.67 -1.43 12.58
N PHE A 340 6.19 -0.93 11.46
CA PHE A 340 6.49 0.43 10.99
C PHE A 340 5.19 1.24 10.95
N GLY A 341 5.07 2.21 11.85
CA GLY A 341 3.97 3.15 11.85
C GLY A 341 3.48 3.60 13.22
N PHE A 342 3.64 2.76 14.24
CA PHE A 342 3.29 3.08 15.62
C PHE A 342 4.12 2.26 16.62
N THR A 343 4.15 2.72 17.87
CA THR A 343 4.71 1.97 19.01
C THR A 343 3.62 1.48 19.97
N LYS A 344 3.98 0.67 20.96
CA LYS A 344 3.02 0.26 22.01
C LYS A 344 2.49 1.46 22.80
N GLU A 345 3.30 2.50 22.99
CA GLU A 345 2.91 3.75 23.66
C GLU A 345 1.87 4.52 22.84
N ASP A 346 1.99 4.54 21.50
CA ASP A 346 0.99 5.13 20.62
C ASP A 346 -0.37 4.43 20.78
N LEU A 347 -0.38 3.10 20.79
CA LEU A 347 -1.61 2.33 21.01
C LEU A 347 -2.21 2.60 22.40
N ASN A 348 -1.39 2.56 23.46
CA ASN A 348 -1.85 2.88 24.80
C ASN A 348 -2.48 4.28 24.87
N THR A 349 -1.86 5.27 24.23
CA THR A 349 -2.36 6.65 24.17
C THR A 349 -3.67 6.73 23.39
N ALA A 350 -3.79 6.01 22.27
CA ALA A 350 -5.00 5.96 21.46
C ALA A 350 -6.17 5.35 22.25
N PHE A 351 -5.95 4.23 22.95
CA PHE A 351 -6.98 3.65 23.82
C PHE A 351 -7.34 4.57 24.99
N GLN A 352 -6.36 5.20 25.64
CA GLN A 352 -6.64 6.17 26.70
C GLN A 352 -7.55 7.31 26.21
N LYS A 353 -7.28 7.87 25.03
CA LYS A 353 -8.12 8.91 24.42
C LYS A 353 -9.55 8.45 24.12
N ILE A 354 -9.74 7.16 23.82
CA ILE A 354 -11.09 6.58 23.70
C ILE A 354 -11.76 6.50 25.06
N LEU A 355 -11.06 6.01 26.08
CA LEU A 355 -11.62 5.87 27.42
C LEU A 355 -12.01 7.23 28.01
N GLU A 356 -11.26 8.29 27.71
CA GLU A 356 -11.55 9.68 28.14
C GLU A 356 -12.78 10.31 27.44
N LYS A 357 -13.40 9.65 26.44
CA LYS A 357 -14.57 10.20 25.75
C LYS A 357 -15.79 10.24 26.68
N PRO A 358 -16.57 11.34 26.68
CA PRO A 358 -17.74 11.46 27.56
C PRO A 358 -18.71 10.28 27.45
N GLU A 359 -18.98 9.82 26.23
CA GLU A 359 -19.89 8.70 25.96
C GLU A 359 -19.41 7.38 26.59
N VAL A 360 -18.10 7.21 26.70
CA VAL A 360 -17.46 6.05 27.33
C VAL A 360 -17.42 6.21 28.85
N GLN A 361 -16.99 7.38 29.35
CA GLN A 361 -16.94 7.69 30.78
C GLN A 361 -18.32 7.56 31.46
N GLU A 362 -19.41 7.85 30.75
CA GLU A 362 -20.76 7.72 31.31
C GLU A 362 -21.22 6.26 31.53
N ILE A 363 -20.53 5.27 30.98
CA ILE A 363 -20.89 3.85 31.10
C ILE A 363 -19.88 3.02 31.91
N LEU A 364 -18.65 3.51 32.07
CA LEU A 364 -17.63 2.95 32.96
C LEU A 364 -17.91 3.33 34.40
#